data_AF-A0A1Y4HHT8-F1
#
_entry.id   AF-A0A1Y4HHT8-F1
#
_cell.length_a   1.000
_cell.length_b   1.000
_cell.length_c   1.000
_cell.angle_alpha   90.00
_cell.angle_beta   90.00
_cell.angle_gamma   90.00
#
_symmetry.space_group_name_H-M   'P 1'
#
loop_
_entity.id
_entity.type
_entity.pdbx_description
1 polymer ?
#
loop_
_entity_poly.entity_id
_entity_poly.type
_entity_poly.pdbx_seq_one_letter_code
_entity_poly.pdbx_strand_id
1 'polypeptide(L)'
;MEKNKDEMLAELQRKIEELPEKAQQAMYWTITHFDFIKDMCGNPGMTNEEIEKYKKDAYAKGDYTMLALLCAAQAFNNSSETTEQ
;
A
#
# COMPACT_ATOMS: atom_id res chain seq x y z
N MET A 1 6.32 23.64 8.47
CA MET A 1 6.22 23.87 7.02
C MET A 1 5.63 22.62 6.41
N GLU A 2 4.45 22.73 5.79
CA GLU A 2 3.98 21.65 4.92
C GLU A 2 4.96 21.52 3.75
N LYS A 3 5.40 20.29 3.48
CA LYS A 3 6.15 20.00 2.25
C LYS A 3 5.22 20.24 1.07
N ASN A 4 5.69 20.91 0.04
CA ASN A 4 4.89 21.04 -1.18
C ASN A 4 4.78 19.67 -1.87
N LYS A 5 3.82 19.53 -2.80
CA LYS A 5 3.56 18.25 -3.48
C LYS A 5 4.78 17.71 -4.21
N ASP A 6 5.60 18.57 -4.81
CA ASP A 6 6.79 18.17 -5.58
C ASP A 6 7.87 17.58 -4.66
N GLU A 7 8.07 18.16 -3.48
CA GLU A 7 8.98 17.64 -2.46
C GLU A 7 8.53 16.27 -1.95
N MET A 8 7.22 16.08 -1.76
CA MET A 8 6.65 14.79 -1.35
C MET A 8 6.85 13.72 -2.43
N LEU A 9 6.63 14.06 -3.70
CA LEU A 9 6.84 13.14 -4.82
C LEU A 9 8.31 12.77 -4.97
N ALA A 10 9.22 13.74 -4.86
CA ALA A 10 10.65 13.50 -4.94
C ALA A 10 11.17 12.65 -3.76
N GLU A 11 10.58 12.77 -2.58
CA GLU A 11 10.90 11.90 -1.44
C GLU A 11 10.33 10.50 -1.63
N LEU A 12 9.10 10.37 -2.12
CA LEU A 12 8.49 9.07 -2.41
C LEU A 12 9.30 8.30 -3.45
N GLN A 13 9.70 8.96 -4.54
CA GLN A 13 10.52 8.36 -5.58
C GLN A 13 11.83 7.84 -5.00
N ARG A 14 12.57 8.65 -4.23
CA ARG A 14 13.82 8.23 -3.57
C ARG A 14 13.62 7.02 -2.67
N LYS A 15 12.56 7.01 -1.86
CA LYS A 15 12.23 5.87 -1.00
C LYS A 15 11.92 4.61 -1.79
N ILE A 16 11.26 4.72 -2.95
CA ILE A 16 11.00 3.57 -3.82
C ILE A 16 12.32 3.07 -4.42
N GLU A 17 13.20 3.96 -4.89
CA GLU A 17 14.51 3.59 -5.47
C GLU A 17 15.42 2.85 -4.48
N GLU A 18 15.26 3.08 -3.16
CA GLU A 18 15.98 2.35 -2.10
C GLU A 18 15.46 0.94 -1.84
N LEU A 19 14.27 0.58 -2.37
CA LEU A 19 13.69 -0.74 -2.16
C LEU A 19 14.34 -1.81 -3.06
N PRO A 20 14.24 -3.11 -2.70
CA PRO A 20 14.59 -4.20 -3.60
C PRO A 20 13.84 -4.10 -4.93
N GLU A 21 14.45 -4.52 -6.05
CA GLU A 21 13.88 -4.42 -7.39
C GLU A 21 12.44 -4.97 -7.49
N LYS A 22 12.17 -6.12 -6.87
CA LYS A 22 10.83 -6.71 -6.84
C LYS A 22 9.80 -5.82 -6.13
N ALA A 23 10.21 -5.12 -5.08
CA ALA A 23 9.35 -4.18 -4.37
C ALA A 23 9.12 -2.90 -5.19
N GLN A 24 10.13 -2.42 -5.92
CA GLN A 24 9.95 -1.31 -6.87
C GLN A 24 8.92 -1.67 -7.96
N GLN A 25 9.02 -2.87 -8.53
CA GLN A 25 8.07 -3.37 -9.53
C GLN A 25 6.64 -3.47 -8.96
N ALA A 26 6.49 -3.99 -7.74
CA ALA A 26 5.19 -4.05 -7.06
C ALA A 26 4.60 -2.65 -6.83
N MET A 27 5.41 -1.67 -6.39
CA MET A 27 4.96 -0.29 -6.21
C MET A 27 4.56 0.36 -7.53
N TYR A 28 5.36 0.20 -8.57
CA TYR A 28 5.05 0.69 -9.91
C TYR A 28 3.72 0.13 -10.41
N TRP A 29 3.50 -1.18 -10.28
CA TRP A 29 2.25 -1.82 -10.69
C TRP A 29 1.05 -1.29 -9.89
N THR A 30 1.20 -1.17 -8.57
CA THR A 30 0.15 -0.67 -7.68
C THR A 30 -0.25 0.77 -8.01
N ILE A 31 0.72 1.66 -8.27
CA ILE A 31 0.47 3.06 -8.61
C ILE A 31 -0.18 3.18 -10.00
N THR A 32 0.30 2.42 -10.99
CA THR A 32 -0.22 2.47 -12.36
C THR A 32 -1.61 1.84 -12.51
N HIS A 33 -2.02 1.01 -11.56
CA HIS A 33 -3.33 0.34 -11.54
C HIS A 33 -4.19 0.78 -10.36
N PHE A 34 -4.01 2.01 -9.86
CA PHE A 34 -4.63 2.49 -8.63
C PHE A 34 -6.16 2.27 -8.57
N ASP A 35 -6.90 2.55 -9.64
CA ASP A 35 -8.36 2.39 -9.66
C ASP A 35 -8.76 0.92 -9.43
N PHE A 36 -8.06 -0.02 -10.08
CA PHE A 36 -8.26 -1.45 -9.87
C PHE A 36 -7.94 -1.86 -8.42
N ILE A 37 -6.85 -1.34 -7.85
CA ILE A 37 -6.46 -1.62 -6.47
C ILE A 37 -7.51 -1.09 -5.50
N LYS A 38 -8.06 0.09 -5.75
CA LYS A 38 -9.12 0.68 -4.92
C LYS A 38 -10.36 -0.19 -4.92
N ASP A 39 -10.79 -0.69 -6.08
CA ASP A 39 -11.95 -1.58 -6.18
C ASP A 39 -11.69 -2.93 -5.50
N MET A 40 -10.50 -3.50 -5.68
CA MET A 40 -10.14 -4.81 -5.11
C MET A 40 -9.97 -4.76 -3.58
N CYS A 41 -9.36 -3.69 -3.07
CA CYS A 41 -8.94 -3.58 -1.68
C CYS A 41 -9.92 -2.78 -0.79
N GLY A 42 -10.94 -2.14 -1.38
CA GLY A 42 -11.89 -1.29 -0.64
C GLY A 42 -12.81 -2.04 0.32
N ASN A 43 -13.02 -3.34 0.13
CA ASN A 43 -13.72 -4.20 1.08
C ASN A 43 -13.02 -5.57 1.14
N PRO A 44 -11.93 -5.68 1.91
CA PRO A 44 -11.06 -6.84 1.86
C PRO A 44 -11.66 -8.10 2.52
N GLY A 45 -12.80 -7.98 3.22
CA GLY A 45 -13.41 -9.09 3.97
C GLY A 45 -12.50 -9.65 5.08
N MET A 46 -11.50 -8.87 5.50
CA MET A 46 -10.50 -9.24 6.50
C MET A 46 -10.41 -8.15 7.57
N THR A 47 -10.15 -8.55 8.80
CA THR A 47 -9.85 -7.64 9.89
C THR A 47 -8.43 -7.06 9.76
N ASN A 48 -8.19 -5.92 10.40
CA ASN A 48 -6.85 -5.32 10.44
C ASN A 48 -5.79 -6.25 11.07
N GLU A 49 -6.17 -7.09 12.04
CA GLU A 49 -5.29 -8.08 12.65
C GLU A 49 -4.88 -9.19 11.66
N GLU A 50 -5.82 -9.69 10.87
CA GLU A 50 -5.55 -10.66 9.81
C GLU A 50 -4.64 -10.06 8.73
N ILE A 51 -4.92 -8.82 8.32
CA ILE A 51 -4.10 -8.10 7.34
C ILE A 51 -2.65 -7.97 7.85
N GLU A 52 -2.44 -7.56 9.11
CA GLU A 52 -1.08 -7.46 9.69
C GLU A 52 -0.36 -8.80 9.74
N LYS A 53 -1.07 -9.89 10.04
CA LYS A 53 -0.50 -11.24 9.99
C LYS A 53 -0.03 -11.57 8.58
N TYR A 54 -0.87 -11.37 7.57
CA TYR A 54 -0.52 -11.66 6.18
C TYR A 54 0.59 -10.73 5.64
N LYS A 55 0.69 -9.48 6.11
CA LYS A 55 1.79 -8.57 5.74
C LYS A 55 3.14 -9.13 6.19
N LYS A 56 3.22 -9.65 7.41
CA LYS A 56 4.45 -10.28 7.93
C LYS A 56 4.84 -11.49 7.09
N ASP A 57 3.88 -12.33 6.73
CA ASP A 57 4.11 -13.51 5.90
C ASP A 57 4.57 -13.13 4.48
N ALA A 58 3.93 -12.14 3.86
CA ALA A 58 4.29 -11.64 2.53
C ALA A 58 5.70 -11.05 2.52
N TYR A 59 6.04 -10.24 3.52
CA TYR A 59 7.38 -9.68 3.69
C TYR A 59 8.45 -10.77 3.85
N ALA A 60 8.20 -11.77 4.71
CA ALA A 60 9.13 -12.88 4.92
C ALA A 60 9.37 -13.72 3.65
N LYS A 61 8.36 -13.82 2.76
CA LYS A 61 8.45 -14.52 1.47
C LYS A 61 9.01 -13.65 0.34
N GLY A 62 9.22 -12.35 0.56
CA GLY A 62 9.56 -11.40 -0.49
C GLY A 62 8.45 -11.21 -1.53
N ASP A 63 7.19 -11.48 -1.15
CA ASP A 63 6.01 -11.25 -1.98
C ASP A 63 5.53 -9.80 -1.80
N TYR A 64 6.24 -8.89 -2.45
CA TYR A 64 5.98 -7.46 -2.32
C TYR A 64 4.67 -7.02 -3.00
N THR A 65 4.15 -7.79 -3.96
CA THR A 65 2.85 -7.53 -4.57
C THR A 65 1.75 -7.78 -3.56
N MET A 66 1.75 -8.95 -2.90
CA MET A 66 0.80 -9.25 -1.83
C MET A 66 0.93 -8.23 -0.68
N LEU A 67 2.16 -7.88 -0.30
CA LEU A 67 2.40 -6.87 0.73
C LEU A 67 1.78 -5.51 0.37
N ALA A 68 1.95 -5.05 -0.87
CA ALA A 68 1.37 -3.79 -1.35
C ALA A 68 -0.17 -3.82 -1.33
N LEU A 69 -0.78 -4.93 -1.77
CA LEU A 69 -2.23 -5.12 -1.74
C LEU A 69 -2.79 -5.08 -0.31
N LEU A 70 -2.12 -5.74 0.63
CA LEU A 70 -2.52 -5.75 2.04
C LEU A 70 -2.38 -4.37 2.69
N CYS A 71 -1.32 -3.63 2.36
CA CYS A 71 -1.17 -2.24 2.78
C CYS A 71 -2.30 -1.35 2.23
N ALA A 72 -2.65 -1.50 0.95
CA ALA A 72 -3.75 -0.78 0.33
C ALA A 72 -5.10 -1.12 0.99
N ALA A 73 -5.37 -2.41 1.21
CA ALA A 73 -6.56 -2.88 1.92
C ALA A 73 -6.70 -2.25 3.30
N GLN A 74 -5.62 -2.23 4.08
CA GLN A 74 -5.61 -1.59 5.39
C GLN A 74 -5.85 -0.08 5.32
N ALA A 75 -5.21 0.61 4.36
CA ALA A 75 -5.36 2.04 4.17
C ALA A 75 -6.81 2.42 3.83
N PHE A 76 -7.47 1.65 2.97
CA PHE A 76 -8.87 1.87 2.62
C PHE A 76 -9.83 1.51 3.75
N ASN A 77 -9.58 0.40 4.47
CA ASN A 77 -10.40 -0.02 5.60
C ASN A 77 -10.41 1.03 6.73
N ASN A 78 -9.25 1.64 7.02
CA ASN A 78 -9.16 2.71 8.02
C ASN A 78 -9.78 4.03 7.53
N SER A 79 -9.87 4.25 6.21
CA SER A 79 -10.52 5.45 5.66
C SER A 79 -12.05 5.39 5.75
N SER A 80 -12.65 4.20 5.73
CA SER A 80 -14.10 4.00 5.93
C SER A 80 -14.56 4.25 7.36
N GLU A 81 -13.73 4.00 8.38
CA GLU A 81 -14.08 4.25 9.79
C GLU A 81 -14.19 5.75 10.13
N THR A 82 -13.68 6.64 9.28
CA THR A 82 -13.72 8.10 9.52
C THR A 82 -14.97 8.78 8.93
N THR A 83 -15.86 8.03 8.25
CA THR A 83 -17.05 8.60 7.60
C THR A 83 -18.33 8.46 8.44
N GLU A 84 -18.25 7.89 9.65
CA GLU A 84 -19.40 7.74 10.58
C GLU A 84 -19.22 8.51 11.91
N GLN A 85 -18.83 9.80 11.86
CA GLN A 85 -18.95 10.72 13.01
C GLN A 85 -19.67 12.02 12.65
#